data_AF-A0A969Y7T1-F1
#
_entry.id   AF-A0A969Y7T1-F1
#
_cell.length_a   1.000
_cell.length_b   1.000
_cell.length_c   1.000
_cell.angle_alpha   90.00
_cell.angle_beta   90.00
_cell.angle_gamma   90.00
#
_symmetry.space_group_name_H-M   'P 1'
#
loop_
_entity.id
_entity.type
_entity.pdbx_description
1 polymer ?
#
loop_
_entity_poly.entity_id
_entity_poly.type
_entity_poly.pdbx_seq_one_letter_code
_entity_poly.pdbx_strand_id
1 'polypeptide(L)'
;MPTLNRKQVLPFVVGVVLCTFMIVCAVYSISDAEFTQSLWATSGRVPPAITTLFQGVYKYVWITSLLTFVWGVLLLAPKESSLAAMGWFVAAATVQCVYWLMFMLLAIYLANQTFKV
;
A
#
# COMPACT_ATOMS: atom_id res chain seq x y z
N MET A 1 -30.19 7.00 7.54
CA MET A 1 -28.74 7.00 7.83
C MET A 1 -28.21 8.39 7.52
N PRO A 2 -27.29 8.95 8.33
CA PRO A 2 -26.72 10.28 8.06
C PRO A 2 -25.97 10.28 6.72
N THR A 3 -26.22 11.32 5.90
CA THR A 3 -25.58 11.55 4.60
C THR A 3 -24.63 12.74 4.67
N LEU A 4 -23.60 12.72 3.82
CA LEU A 4 -22.62 13.80 3.68
C LEU A 4 -22.72 14.40 2.27
N ASN A 5 -22.59 15.72 2.19
CA ASN A 5 -22.52 16.40 0.90
C ASN A 5 -21.16 16.17 0.23
N ARG A 6 -21.13 16.07 -1.11
CA ARG A 6 -19.89 15.88 -1.89
C ARG A 6 -18.75 16.83 -1.49
N LYS A 7 -19.05 18.12 -1.21
CA LYS A 7 -18.05 19.11 -0.79
C LYS A 7 -17.37 18.76 0.53
N GLN A 8 -18.07 18.08 1.43
CA GLN A 8 -17.53 17.61 2.71
C GLN A 8 -16.72 16.32 2.51
N VAL A 9 -17.14 15.44 1.59
CA VAL A 9 -16.49 14.14 1.31
C VAL A 9 -15.19 14.29 0.53
N LEU A 10 -15.14 15.25 -0.41
CA LEU A 10 -14.01 15.50 -1.31
C LEU A 10 -12.65 15.59 -0.59
N PRO A 11 -12.44 16.47 0.42
CA PRO A 11 -11.13 16.59 1.07
C PRO A 11 -10.69 15.29 1.75
N PHE A 12 -11.62 14.51 2.32
CA PHE A 12 -11.27 13.23 2.94
C PHE A 12 -10.89 12.18 1.90
N VAL A 13 -11.65 12.06 0.81
CA VAL A 13 -11.31 11.11 -0.26
C VAL A 13 -9.95 11.45 -0.87
N VAL A 14 -9.71 12.73 -1.19
CA VAL A 14 -8.43 13.19 -1.74
C VAL A 14 -7.30 12.93 -0.74
N GLY A 15 -7.49 13.27 0.55
CA GLY A 15 -6.49 13.04 1.59
C GLY A 15 -6.14 11.57 1.77
N VAL A 16 -7.13 10.69 1.80
CA VAL A 16 -6.93 9.24 1.91
C VAL A 16 -6.21 8.70 0.69
N VAL A 17 -6.66 9.05 -0.53
CA VAL A 17 -6.02 8.60 -1.78
C VAL A 17 -4.57 9.05 -1.84
N LEU A 18 -4.26 10.30 -1.52
CA LEU A 18 -2.89 10.82 -1.50
C LEU A 18 -2.03 10.11 -0.46
N CYS A 19 -2.56 9.88 0.74
CA CYS A 19 -1.87 9.17 1.80
C CYS A 19 -1.55 7.72 1.39
N THR A 20 -2.53 7.00 0.86
CA THR A 20 -2.32 5.64 0.34
C THR A 20 -1.31 5.63 -0.78
N PHE A 21 -1.38 6.58 -1.71
CA PHE A 21 -0.42 6.70 -2.81
C PHE A 21 1.01 6.92 -2.30
N MET A 22 1.22 7.83 -1.35
CA MET A 22 2.53 8.07 -0.73
C MET A 22 3.09 6.82 -0.06
N ILE A 23 2.25 6.09 0.69
CA ILE A 23 2.66 4.85 1.35
C ILE A 23 3.05 3.80 0.32
N VAL A 24 2.26 3.64 -0.74
CA VAL A 24 2.54 2.70 -1.83
C VAL A 24 3.86 3.05 -2.53
N CYS A 25 4.12 4.33 -2.81
CA CYS A 25 5.39 4.79 -3.36
C CYS A 25 6.57 4.44 -2.45
N ALA A 26 6.45 4.68 -1.14
CA ALA A 26 7.50 4.36 -0.18
C ALA A 26 7.76 2.85 -0.12
N VAL A 27 6.71 2.05 0.01
CA VAL A 27 6.78 0.58 0.06
C VAL A 27 7.42 0.03 -1.20
N TYR A 28 7.00 0.50 -2.38
CA TYR A 28 7.56 0.07 -3.66
C TYR A 28 9.04 0.45 -3.77
N SER A 29 9.39 1.71 -3.49
CA SER A 29 10.77 2.20 -3.65
C SER A 29 11.74 1.49 -2.71
N ILE A 30 11.34 1.30 -1.45
CA ILE A 30 12.16 0.58 -0.47
C ILE A 30 12.28 -0.89 -0.85
N SER A 31 11.17 -1.55 -1.17
CA SER A 31 11.21 -2.98 -1.55
C SER A 31 12.06 -3.18 -2.80
N ASP A 32 11.94 -2.30 -3.79
CA ASP A 32 12.73 -2.39 -5.03
C ASP A 32 14.22 -2.17 -4.79
N ALA A 33 14.58 -1.19 -3.95
CA ALA A 33 15.96 -0.96 -3.53
C ALA A 33 16.52 -2.17 -2.78
N GLU A 34 15.77 -2.70 -1.80
CA GLU A 34 16.20 -3.86 -1.01
C GLU A 34 16.35 -5.11 -1.89
N PHE A 35 15.37 -5.43 -2.75
CA PHE A 35 15.46 -6.62 -3.59
C PHE A 35 16.50 -6.51 -4.71
N THR A 36 16.70 -5.31 -5.28
CA THR A 36 17.71 -5.09 -6.33
C THR A 36 19.13 -5.01 -5.77
N GLN A 37 19.32 -4.43 -4.57
CA GLN A 37 20.64 -4.22 -3.98
C GLN A 37 21.03 -5.24 -2.89
N SER A 38 20.15 -6.18 -2.54
CA SER A 38 20.45 -7.19 -1.51
C SER A 38 21.67 -8.05 -1.82
N LEU A 39 22.35 -8.50 -0.77
CA LEU A 39 23.51 -9.41 -0.84
C LEU A 39 23.25 -10.69 -1.65
N TRP A 40 22.01 -11.16 -1.76
CA TRP A 40 21.67 -12.32 -2.59
C TRP A 40 21.87 -12.05 -4.08
N ALA A 41 21.53 -10.84 -4.54
CA ALA A 41 21.73 -10.42 -5.91
C ALA A 41 23.23 -10.31 -6.28
N THR A 42 24.08 -10.00 -5.29
CA THR A 42 25.53 -9.82 -5.50
C THR A 42 26.38 -11.04 -5.13
N SER A 43 25.92 -11.92 -4.25
CA SER A 43 26.68 -13.09 -3.77
C SER A 43 26.39 -14.40 -4.51
N GLY A 44 25.46 -14.41 -5.48
CA GLY A 44 25.09 -15.60 -6.25
C GLY A 44 24.41 -16.70 -5.43
N ARG A 45 24.03 -16.42 -4.18
CA ARG A 45 23.28 -17.34 -3.32
C ARG A 45 21.79 -17.28 -3.68
N VAL A 46 21.15 -18.45 -3.77
CA VAL A 46 19.70 -18.54 -4.01
C VAL A 46 18.96 -17.92 -2.83
N PRO A 47 18.08 -16.94 -3.04
CA PRO A 47 17.33 -16.32 -1.96
C PRO A 47 16.37 -17.35 -1.33
N PRO A 48 16.07 -17.25 -0.02
CA PRO A 48 15.05 -18.05 0.62
C PRO A 48 13.71 -17.96 -0.14
N ALA A 49 12.96 -19.06 -0.22
CA ALA A 49 11.69 -19.10 -0.94
C ALA A 49 10.70 -18.00 -0.51
N ILE A 50 10.76 -17.63 0.77
CA ILE A 50 9.98 -16.52 1.32
C ILE A 50 10.35 -15.19 0.64
N THR A 51 11.63 -14.87 0.47
CA THR A 51 12.11 -13.65 -0.20
C THR A 51 11.62 -13.57 -1.65
N THR A 52 11.66 -14.68 -2.40
CA THR A 52 11.13 -14.74 -3.78
C THR A 52 9.63 -14.51 -3.83
N LEU A 53 8.88 -15.03 -2.86
CA LEU A 53 7.45 -14.75 -2.72
C LEU A 53 7.21 -13.26 -2.47
N PHE A 54 7.95 -12.64 -1.55
CA PHE A 54 7.85 -11.20 -1.28
C PHE A 54 8.19 -10.35 -2.52
N GLN A 55 9.23 -10.73 -3.27
CA GLN A 55 9.62 -10.08 -4.52
C GLN A 55 8.55 -10.21 -5.63
N GLY A 56 7.80 -11.32 -5.65
CA GLY A 56 6.67 -11.48 -6.56
C GLY A 56 5.48 -10.59 -6.18
N VAL A 57 5.22 -10.45 -4.88
CA VAL A 57 4.02 -9.78 -4.36
C VAL A 57 4.11 -8.26 -4.37
N TYR A 58 5.28 -7.66 -4.07
CA TYR A 58 5.39 -6.19 -3.95
C TYR A 58 5.06 -5.45 -5.26
N LYS A 59 5.23 -6.07 -6.42
CA LYS A 59 4.87 -5.48 -7.73
C LYS A 59 3.38 -5.17 -7.84
N TYR A 60 2.54 -5.91 -7.10
CA TYR A 60 1.09 -5.73 -7.09
C TYR A 60 0.61 -4.67 -6.09
N VAL A 61 1.51 -4.02 -5.35
CA VAL A 61 1.18 -2.90 -4.44
C VAL A 61 0.38 -1.81 -5.15
N TRP A 62 0.71 -1.52 -6.41
CA TRP A 62 0.06 -0.53 -7.25
C TRP A 62 -1.41 -0.85 -7.56
N ILE A 63 -1.77 -2.14 -7.65
CA ILE A 63 -3.17 -2.55 -7.88
C ILE A 63 -4.04 -2.07 -6.73
N THR A 64 -3.57 -2.22 -5.50
CA THR A 64 -4.34 -1.80 -4.33
C THR A 64 -4.53 -0.28 -4.30
N SER A 65 -3.51 0.50 -4.69
CA SER A 65 -3.64 1.97 -4.81
C SER A 65 -4.66 2.37 -5.88
N LEU A 66 -4.67 1.68 -7.02
CA LEU A 66 -5.62 1.94 -8.10
C LEU A 66 -7.05 1.63 -7.65
N LEU A 67 -7.26 0.53 -6.92
CA LEU A 67 -8.56 0.18 -6.35
C LEU A 67 -9.04 1.23 -5.35
N THR A 68 -8.17 1.74 -4.47
CA THR A 68 -8.50 2.83 -3.55
C THR A 68 -8.91 4.09 -4.33
N PHE A 69 -8.19 4.43 -5.40
CA PHE A 69 -8.54 5.58 -6.25
C PHE A 69 -9.91 5.40 -6.91
N VAL A 70 -10.16 4.26 -7.55
CA VAL A 70 -11.44 3.97 -8.21
C VAL A 70 -12.59 4.01 -7.20
N TRP A 71 -12.43 3.41 -6.02
CA TRP A 71 -13.44 3.48 -4.96
C TRP A 71 -13.67 4.93 -4.48
N GLY A 72 -12.60 5.72 -4.33
CA GLY A 72 -12.72 7.14 -4.02
C GLY A 72 -13.54 7.91 -5.06
N VAL A 73 -13.29 7.67 -6.35
CA VAL A 73 -14.08 8.28 -7.44
C VAL A 73 -15.54 7.85 -7.37
N LEU A 74 -15.82 6.56 -7.13
CA LEU A 74 -17.18 6.04 -6.98
C LEU A 74 -17.92 6.66 -5.80
N LEU A 75 -17.23 6.93 -4.68
CA LEU A 75 -17.81 7.63 -3.53
C LEU A 75 -18.14 9.09 -3.81
N LEU A 76 -17.44 9.71 -4.77
CA LEU A 76 -17.67 11.08 -5.20
C LEU A 76 -18.68 11.18 -6.35
N ALA A 77 -18.99 10.09 -7.05
CA ALA A 77 -19.94 10.07 -8.16
C ALA A 77 -21.38 10.50 -7.79
N PRO A 78 -21.97 10.11 -6.64
CA PRO A 78 -23.26 10.63 -6.21
C PRO A 78 -23.16 12.06 -5.65
N LYS A 79 -24.31 12.76 -5.51
CA LYS A 79 -24.38 14.10 -4.89
C LYS A 79 -24.24 14.02 -3.36
N GLU A 80 -24.79 12.97 -2.79
CA GLU A 80 -24.74 12.64 -1.37
C GLU A 80 -24.14 11.25 -1.19
N SER A 81 -23.30 11.10 -0.17
CA SER A 81 -22.65 9.84 0.15
C SER A 81 -23.03 9.40 1.56
N SER A 82 -23.26 8.10 1.75
CA SER A 82 -23.54 7.54 3.07
C SER A 82 -22.31 7.64 3.97
N LEU A 83 -22.50 8.12 5.21
CA LEU A 83 -21.43 8.16 6.21
C LEU A 83 -20.82 6.77 6.45
N ALA A 84 -21.65 5.71 6.41
CA ALA A 84 -21.19 4.34 6.58
C ALA A 84 -20.26 3.90 5.44
N ALA A 85 -20.59 4.24 4.19
CA ALA A 85 -19.74 3.93 3.04
C ALA A 85 -18.39 4.66 3.11
N MET A 86 -18.40 5.91 3.58
CA MET A 86 -17.18 6.66 3.84
C MET A 86 -16.33 6.02 4.94
N GLY A 87 -16.96 5.59 6.05
CA GLY A 87 -16.29 4.89 7.13
C GLY A 87 -15.61 3.61 6.66
N TRP A 88 -16.31 2.80 5.84
CA TRP A 88 -15.74 1.59 5.24
C TRP A 88 -14.54 1.87 4.35
N PHE A 89 -14.61 2.92 3.54
CA PHE A 89 -13.51 3.32 2.67
C PHE A 89 -12.26 3.72 3.46
N VAL A 90 -12.41 4.56 4.49
CA VAL A 90 -11.29 4.97 5.35
C VAL A 90 -10.71 3.77 6.10
N ALA A 91 -11.55 2.89 6.65
CA ALA A 91 -11.11 1.69 7.35
C ALA A 91 -10.35 0.74 6.43
N ALA A 92 -10.87 0.48 5.23
CA ALA A 92 -10.22 -0.38 4.24
C ALA A 92 -8.86 0.20 3.80
N ALA A 93 -8.80 1.50 3.49
CA ALA A 93 -7.55 2.17 3.15
C ALA A 93 -6.52 2.10 4.30
N THR A 94 -6.97 2.23 5.55
CA THR A 94 -6.10 2.13 6.73
C THR A 94 -5.53 0.72 6.89
N VAL A 95 -6.37 -0.31 6.82
CA VAL A 95 -5.95 -1.71 6.89
C VAL A 95 -4.97 -2.04 5.77
N GLN A 96 -5.25 -1.59 4.56
CA GLN A 96 -4.37 -1.74 3.40
C GLN A 96 -3.01 -1.08 3.64
N CYS A 97 -2.98 0.15 4.14
CA CYS A 97 -1.73 0.85 4.46
C CYS A 97 -0.92 0.12 5.53
N VAL A 98 -1.57 -0.34 6.62
CA VAL A 98 -0.91 -1.11 7.68
C VAL A 98 -0.33 -2.40 7.13
N TYR A 99 -1.08 -3.14 6.32
CA TYR A 99 -0.63 -4.37 5.67
C TYR A 99 0.65 -4.14 4.85
N TRP A 100 0.67 -3.11 4.00
CA TRP A 100 1.83 -2.81 3.17
C TRP A 100 3.04 -2.30 3.95
N LEU A 101 2.81 -1.54 5.02
CA LEU A 101 3.89 -1.12 5.92
C LEU A 101 4.50 -2.31 6.65
N MET A 102 3.68 -3.24 7.17
CA MET A 102 4.18 -4.48 7.78
C MET A 102 4.98 -5.32 6.77
N PHE A 103 4.49 -5.40 5.53
CA PHE A 103 5.16 -6.10 4.45
C PHE A 103 6.53 -5.48 4.13
N MET A 104 6.61 -4.15 4.05
CA MET A 104 7.86 -3.42 3.85
C MET A 104 8.85 -3.64 4.99
N LEU A 105 8.39 -3.56 6.26
CA LEU A 105 9.25 -3.83 7.42
C LEU A 105 9.81 -5.25 7.41
N LEU A 106 9.00 -6.22 6.99
CA LEU A 106 9.45 -7.61 6.84
C LEU A 106 10.48 -7.75 5.71
N ALA A 107 10.30 -7.05 4.58
CA ALA A 107 11.29 -7.02 3.50
C ALA A 107 12.64 -6.44 3.98
N ILE A 108 12.62 -5.30 4.69
CA ILE A 108 13.81 -4.69 5.28
C ILE A 108 14.47 -5.65 6.28
N TYR A 109 13.68 -6.31 7.15
CA TYR A 109 14.21 -7.26 8.12
C TYR A 109 14.92 -8.42 7.44
N LEU A 110 14.30 -9.03 6.43
CA LEU A 110 14.88 -10.14 5.67
C LEU A 110 16.14 -9.72 4.93
N ALA A 111 16.15 -8.51 4.36
CA ALA A 111 17.36 -7.96 3.75
C ALA A 111 18.46 -7.78 4.82
N ASN A 112 18.17 -7.12 5.95
CA ASN A 112 19.16 -6.83 6.99
C ASN A 112 19.78 -8.08 7.64
N GLN A 113 18.99 -9.13 7.87
CA GLN A 113 19.49 -10.41 8.39
C GLN A 113 20.54 -11.05 7.47
N THR A 114 20.57 -10.65 6.20
CA THR A 114 21.42 -11.25 5.19
C THR A 114 22.72 -10.49 4.96
N PHE A 115 22.86 -9.31 5.59
CA PHE A 115 24.10 -8.52 5.70
C PHE A 115 24.94 -8.85 6.94
N LYS A 116 24.47 -9.72 7.84
CA LYS A 116 25.26 -10.24 8.97
C LYS A 116 25.85 -11.60 8.63
N VAL A 117 26.92 -11.60 7.82
CA VAL A 117 27.89 -12.71 7.72
C VAL A 117 29.28 -12.13 7.94
#